data_AF-A0A847YXA1-F1
#
_entry.id   AF-A0A847YXA1-F1
#
_cell.length_a   1.000
_cell.length_b   1.000
_cell.length_c   1.000
_cell.angle_alpha   90.00
_cell.angle_beta   90.00
_cell.angle_gamma   90.00
#
_symmetry.space_group_name_H-M   'P 1'
#
loop_
_entity.id
_entity.type
_entity.pdbx_description
1 polymer ?
#
loop_
_entity_poly.entity_id
_entity_poly.type
_entity_poly.pdbx_seq_one_letter_code
_entity_poly.pdbx_strand_id
1 'polypeptide(L)'
;MTLSETILAPFISSFNYTVSALTYYVSLFLKIPKRGKADGFWGQIVAGLVLSLPILLIVISLLSSADPFYGQFMKQLFNLDLSSHFIQRLLFSAILLLILLPLTAYRNISQYPQLMKLGKNIKDGLTVLVPVVLLIVALGLFLTVQWSYIFASVPKETELITFGIKTYSEYVRRGFVELLLVATIIYFVSWLGLIVSRNIPKAKYLKLAQTILLGEILLFIISIYRRVWLYQSLHGWSLGRLYGCMFLFWLTGMVITLGFRYLTKLRLFPAEALLTILVLASFSLFPAEDFIANNHPPTVNNRIDYTYLSRFSPDGVNGWLMSYKQVDQTLSNTSLLNKAFYEADERLAIINAGMVLDNLTSHYLFLAQKYGSTQEKKQIVLSILAFQKQLYLNKIQQLEQDESTNSAILEKLHMQSKQLATFETQVTQKNSVEIRDYIASMTNCISAYYEPVDGYITSPFSISQSVSPQKPNALDSIFTWNLAEYKAYQILKAQLPFKTLLASQSNYLYVYNKILKQAEKDREVAQDLSFDTIFLTSVYY
;
A
#
# COMPACT_ATOMS: atom_id res chain seq x y z
N MET A 1 -39.57 -10.83 10.92
CA MET A 1 -38.21 -10.28 10.81
C MET A 1 -37.36 -11.31 10.10
N THR A 2 -36.89 -11.01 8.90
CA THR A 2 -36.03 -11.93 8.14
C THR A 2 -34.63 -11.97 8.76
N LEU A 3 -33.87 -13.06 8.54
CA LEU A 3 -32.50 -13.22 9.04
C LEU A 3 -31.57 -12.06 8.57
N SER A 4 -31.87 -11.49 7.40
CA SER A 4 -31.20 -10.30 6.87
C SER A 4 -31.50 -9.03 7.67
N GLU A 5 -32.73 -8.83 8.16
CA GLU A 5 -33.08 -7.69 9.00
C GLU A 5 -32.39 -7.75 10.37
N THR A 6 -32.20 -8.94 10.93
CA THR A 6 -31.56 -9.11 12.25
C THR A 6 -30.05 -8.91 12.18
N ILE A 7 -29.39 -9.38 11.11
CA ILE A 7 -27.95 -9.17 10.89
C ILE A 7 -27.66 -7.71 10.53
N LEU A 8 -28.53 -7.07 9.74
CA LEU A 8 -28.33 -5.68 9.29
C LEU A 8 -28.82 -4.64 10.31
N ALA A 9 -29.73 -4.96 11.23
CA ALA A 9 -30.23 -4.04 12.25
C ALA A 9 -29.12 -3.32 13.07
N PRO A 10 -28.07 -3.98 13.57
CA PRO A 10 -26.98 -3.28 14.27
C PRO A 10 -26.20 -2.33 13.34
N PHE A 11 -26.01 -2.69 12.07
CA PHE A 11 -25.34 -1.82 11.09
C PHE A 11 -26.20 -0.63 10.70
N ILE A 12 -27.49 -0.85 10.44
CA ILE A 12 -28.46 0.20 10.11
C ILE A 12 -28.65 1.15 11.28
N SER A 13 -28.72 0.63 12.51
CA SER A 13 -28.79 1.47 13.71
C SER A 13 -27.50 2.26 13.89
N SER A 14 -26.31 1.63 13.81
CA SER A 14 -25.02 2.33 13.86
C SER A 14 -24.88 3.41 12.79
N PHE A 15 -25.31 3.12 11.55
CA PHE A 15 -25.35 4.08 10.45
C PHE A 15 -26.32 5.24 10.75
N ASN A 16 -27.51 4.95 11.26
CA ASN A 16 -28.46 5.98 11.66
C ASN A 16 -27.94 6.81 12.85
N TYR A 17 -27.20 6.20 13.78
CA TYR A 17 -26.57 6.89 14.92
C TYR A 17 -25.46 7.82 14.47
N THR A 18 -24.56 7.36 13.60
CA THR A 18 -23.49 8.18 13.04
C THR A 18 -24.06 9.33 12.21
N VAL A 19 -25.06 9.06 11.36
CA VAL A 19 -25.78 10.09 10.61
C VAL A 19 -26.46 11.10 11.54
N SER A 20 -27.13 10.65 12.60
CA SER A 20 -27.82 11.53 13.55
C SER A 20 -26.84 12.35 14.38
N ALA A 21 -25.72 11.77 14.81
CA ALA A 21 -24.63 12.46 15.48
C ALA A 21 -24.02 13.53 14.58
N LEU A 22 -23.73 13.18 13.33
CA LEU A 22 -23.20 14.11 12.35
C LEU A 22 -24.19 15.25 12.08
N THR A 23 -25.50 14.96 11.99
CA THR A 23 -26.51 16.03 11.93
C THR A 23 -26.61 16.87 13.20
N TYR A 24 -26.44 16.27 14.39
CA TYR A 24 -26.45 17.00 15.66
C TYR A 24 -25.28 17.97 15.72
N TYR A 25 -24.06 17.51 15.45
CA TYR A 25 -22.87 18.36 15.46
C TYR A 25 -22.90 19.37 14.33
N VAL A 26 -23.30 18.99 13.12
CA VAL A 26 -23.51 19.97 12.06
C VAL A 26 -24.58 20.97 12.46
N SER A 27 -25.67 20.58 13.15
CA SER A 27 -26.67 21.53 13.68
C SER A 27 -26.19 22.33 14.89
N LEU A 28 -25.17 21.88 15.61
CA LEU A 28 -24.53 22.55 16.74
C LEU A 28 -23.52 23.59 16.23
N PHE A 29 -22.72 23.23 15.22
CA PHE A 29 -21.84 24.12 14.47
C PHE A 29 -22.65 25.12 13.62
N LEU A 30 -23.78 24.70 13.05
CA LEU A 30 -24.74 25.57 12.36
C LEU A 30 -25.78 26.20 13.30
N LYS A 31 -25.73 25.94 14.61
CA LYS A 31 -26.48 26.70 15.63
C LYS A 31 -25.75 28.03 15.79
N ILE A 32 -25.92 28.86 14.78
CA ILE A 32 -25.70 30.30 14.84
C ILE A 32 -26.46 30.78 16.09
N PRO A 33 -25.83 31.59 16.96
CA PRO A 33 -26.47 32.08 18.19
C PRO A 33 -27.86 32.63 17.89
N LYS A 34 -28.82 32.33 18.77
CA LYS A 34 -30.20 32.79 18.64
C LYS A 34 -30.22 34.29 18.31
N ARG A 35 -30.79 34.59 17.14
CA ARG A 35 -31.18 35.89 16.58
C ARG A 35 -31.16 37.05 17.59
N GLY A 36 -30.13 37.88 17.50
CA GLY A 36 -30.20 39.31 17.80
C GLY A 36 -30.29 40.09 16.49
N LYS A 37 -30.98 41.24 16.49
CA LYS A 37 -31.38 42.10 15.35
C LYS A 37 -30.24 42.69 14.48
N ALA A 38 -29.03 42.11 14.47
CA ALA A 38 -27.94 42.47 13.57
C ALA A 38 -27.97 41.55 12.34
N ASP A 39 -29.00 41.76 11.52
CA ASP A 39 -29.16 41.16 10.20
C ASP A 39 -28.15 41.78 9.22
N GLY A 40 -27.58 40.96 8.34
CA GLY A 40 -26.99 41.43 7.08
C GLY A 40 -25.63 40.86 6.77
N PHE A 41 -25.60 39.91 5.82
CA PHE A 41 -24.44 39.52 5.00
C PHE A 41 -23.18 39.00 5.73
N TRP A 42 -22.58 39.77 6.65
CA TRP A 42 -21.37 39.45 7.40
C TRP A 42 -21.49 38.19 8.26
N GLY A 43 -22.62 37.99 8.94
CA GLY A 43 -22.85 36.76 9.73
C GLY A 43 -22.85 35.49 8.87
N GLN A 44 -23.31 35.58 7.62
CA GLN A 44 -23.30 34.45 6.67
C GLN A 44 -21.89 34.18 6.14
N ILE A 45 -21.10 35.24 5.89
CA ILE A 45 -19.70 35.12 5.49
C ILE A 45 -18.88 34.46 6.59
N VAL A 46 -19.03 34.92 7.85
CA VAL A 46 -18.31 34.34 8.99
C VAL A 46 -18.68 32.87 9.18
N ALA A 47 -19.98 32.52 9.10
CA ALA A 47 -20.41 31.13 9.18
C ALA A 47 -19.83 30.28 8.03
N GLY A 48 -19.79 30.81 6.81
CA GLY A 48 -19.18 30.15 5.65
C GLY A 48 -17.67 29.97 5.80
N LEU A 49 -16.97 30.98 6.34
CA LEU A 49 -15.53 30.92 6.63
C LEU A 49 -15.22 29.83 7.66
N VAL A 50 -15.95 29.80 8.78
CA VAL A 50 -15.78 28.78 9.83
C VAL A 50 -16.03 27.37 9.26
N LEU A 51 -17.02 27.21 8.39
CA LEU A 51 -17.32 25.92 7.75
C LEU A 51 -16.24 25.51 6.73
N SER A 52 -15.65 26.47 6.03
CA SER A 52 -14.60 26.23 5.03
C SER A 52 -13.24 25.89 5.65
N LEU A 53 -12.93 26.43 6.83
CA LEU A 53 -11.63 26.32 7.48
C LEU A 53 -11.13 24.87 7.63
N PRO A 54 -11.90 23.92 8.21
CA PRO A 54 -11.43 22.54 8.34
C PRO A 54 -11.22 21.86 6.98
N ILE A 55 -12.09 22.11 6.01
CA ILE A 55 -12.02 21.53 4.67
C ILE A 55 -10.78 22.06 3.94
N LEU A 56 -10.54 23.38 4.01
CA LEU A 56 -9.38 24.01 3.38
C LEU A 56 -8.07 23.56 4.01
N LEU A 57 -8.00 23.43 5.33
CA LEU A 57 -6.81 22.90 5.99
C LEU A 57 -6.48 21.49 5.48
N ILE A 58 -7.48 20.62 5.36
CA ILE A 58 -7.29 19.27 4.80
C ILE A 58 -6.82 19.35 3.35
N VAL A 59 -7.53 20.09 2.50
CA VAL A 59 -7.25 20.15 1.06
C VAL A 59 -5.87 20.76 0.80
N ILE A 60 -5.55 21.91 1.39
CA ILE A 60 -4.26 22.58 1.23
C ILE A 60 -3.12 21.70 1.76
N SER A 61 -3.31 21.03 2.89
CA SER A 61 -2.30 20.12 3.43
C SER A 61 -2.07 18.90 2.55
N LEU A 62 -3.13 18.29 2.01
CA LEU A 62 -3.02 17.16 1.08
C LEU A 62 -2.34 17.60 -0.23
N LEU A 63 -2.74 18.74 -0.81
CA LEU A 63 -2.12 19.28 -2.01
C LEU A 63 -0.63 19.61 -1.78
N SER A 64 -0.27 20.14 -0.60
CA SER A 64 1.13 20.44 -0.21
C SER A 64 1.98 19.20 -0.03
N SER A 65 1.39 18.11 0.46
CA SER A 65 2.06 16.81 0.54
C SER A 65 2.17 16.13 -0.82
N ALA A 66 1.22 16.40 -1.72
CA ALA A 66 1.11 15.71 -2.98
C ALA A 66 2.05 16.19 -4.07
N ASP A 67 2.46 17.44 -3.97
CA ASP A 67 3.30 18.11 -4.94
C ASP A 67 4.34 18.97 -4.21
N PRO A 68 5.63 18.61 -4.29
CA PRO A 68 6.70 19.36 -3.64
C PRO A 68 6.78 20.83 -4.05
N PHE A 69 6.45 21.16 -5.31
CA PHE A 69 6.46 22.54 -5.80
C PHE A 69 5.35 23.35 -5.15
N TYR A 70 4.14 22.78 -5.09
CA TYR A 70 3.03 23.41 -4.38
C TYR A 70 3.30 23.53 -2.88
N GLY A 71 3.89 22.51 -2.26
CA GLY A 71 4.30 22.54 -0.86
C GLY A 71 5.30 23.67 -0.57
N GLN A 72 6.31 23.86 -1.42
CA GLN A 72 7.26 24.96 -1.27
C GLN A 72 6.62 26.33 -1.51
N PHE A 73 5.74 26.44 -2.51
CA PHE A 73 4.97 27.66 -2.76
C PHE A 73 4.12 28.06 -1.54
N MET A 74 3.47 27.08 -0.89
CA MET A 74 2.72 27.31 0.36
C MET A 74 3.62 27.69 1.53
N LYS A 75 4.81 27.10 1.65
CA LYS A 75 5.82 27.50 2.65
C LYS A 75 6.26 28.94 2.48
N GLN A 76 6.48 29.40 1.24
CA GLN A 76 6.86 30.79 0.96
C GLN A 76 5.73 31.78 1.25
N LEU A 77 4.47 31.42 0.94
CA LEU A 77 3.33 32.32 1.15
C LEU A 77 2.91 32.46 2.61
N PHE A 78 2.93 31.37 3.38
CA PHE A 78 2.34 31.36 4.72
C PHE A 78 3.35 31.12 5.85
N ASN A 79 4.62 30.84 5.53
CA ASN A 79 5.64 30.43 6.52
C ASN A 79 5.16 29.30 7.46
N LEU A 80 4.24 28.46 6.98
CA LEU A 80 3.66 27.35 7.71
C LEU A 80 4.42 26.07 7.38
N ASP A 81 5.09 25.47 8.36
CA ASP A 81 5.69 24.16 8.22
C ASP A 81 4.65 23.07 8.52
N LEU A 82 3.86 22.72 7.50
CA LEU A 82 2.90 21.62 7.56
C LEU A 82 3.65 20.28 7.49
N SER A 83 4.15 19.81 8.62
CA SER A 83 4.83 18.50 8.72
C SER A 83 3.90 17.34 8.31
N SER A 84 4.48 16.25 7.79
CA SER A 84 3.74 15.01 7.44
C SER A 84 2.96 14.42 8.62
N HIS A 85 3.45 14.62 9.85
CA HIS A 85 2.77 14.22 11.07
C HIS A 85 1.47 14.99 11.33
N PHE A 86 1.33 16.22 10.82
CA PHE A 86 0.10 16.99 10.94
C PHE A 86 -1.06 16.31 10.20
N ILE A 87 -0.80 15.81 8.97
CA ILE A 87 -1.81 15.10 8.15
C ILE A 87 -2.25 13.81 8.84
N GLN A 88 -1.30 13.01 9.33
CA GLN A 88 -1.60 11.76 10.03
C GLN A 88 -2.40 12.03 11.30
N ARG A 89 -2.01 13.04 12.09
CA ARG A 89 -2.75 13.44 13.30
C ARG A 89 -4.14 13.96 12.98
N LEU A 90 -4.30 14.73 11.90
CA LEU A 90 -5.59 15.29 11.51
C LEU A 90 -6.54 14.23 10.96
N LEU A 91 -6.05 13.31 10.13
CA LEU A 91 -6.81 12.14 9.66
C LEU A 91 -7.19 11.22 10.83
N PHE A 92 -6.23 10.91 11.71
CA PHE A 92 -6.50 10.12 12.91
C PHE A 92 -7.52 10.81 13.82
N SER A 93 -7.40 12.12 14.01
CA SER A 93 -8.37 12.92 14.78
C SER A 93 -9.74 12.94 14.11
N ALA A 94 -9.83 13.03 12.79
CA ALA A 94 -11.08 13.01 12.05
C ALA A 94 -11.77 11.63 12.13
N ILE A 95 -10.99 10.55 12.01
CA ILE A 95 -11.46 9.16 12.16
C ILE A 95 -11.90 8.90 13.61
N LEU A 96 -11.08 9.28 14.58
CA LEU A 96 -11.38 9.14 16.00
C LEU A 96 -12.61 9.97 16.38
N LEU A 97 -12.75 11.18 15.83
CA LEU A 97 -13.96 11.99 15.98
C LEU A 97 -15.18 11.32 15.33
N LEU A 98 -15.04 10.71 14.15
CA LEU A 98 -16.10 9.90 13.50
C LEU A 98 -16.53 8.69 14.35
N ILE A 99 -15.59 8.02 14.99
CA ILE A 99 -15.84 6.85 15.85
C ILE A 99 -16.47 7.28 17.20
N LEU A 100 -16.03 8.41 17.76
CA LEU A 100 -16.54 8.94 19.04
C LEU A 100 -17.82 9.78 18.90
N LEU A 101 -18.15 10.24 17.69
CA LEU A 101 -19.37 10.97 17.35
C LEU A 101 -20.66 10.29 17.86
N PRO A 102 -20.90 8.98 17.66
CA PRO A 102 -22.09 8.32 18.18
C PRO A 102 -22.17 8.23 19.71
N LEU A 103 -21.03 8.16 20.42
CA LEU A 103 -20.98 8.09 21.89
C LEU A 103 -21.44 9.40 22.55
N THR A 104 -21.13 10.53 21.93
CA THR A 104 -21.51 11.87 22.43
C THR A 104 -22.95 12.24 22.08
N ALA A 105 -23.50 11.68 21.00
CA ALA A 105 -24.88 11.89 20.58
C ALA A 105 -25.89 11.04 21.37
N TYR A 106 -25.47 9.94 22.01
CA TYR A 106 -26.32 8.98 22.74
C TYR A 106 -27.35 9.64 23.67
N ARG A 107 -27.03 10.81 24.23
CA ARG A 107 -27.86 11.50 25.22
C ARG A 107 -28.99 12.39 24.65
N ASN A 108 -28.99 12.72 23.35
CA ASN A 108 -29.87 13.75 22.76
C ASN A 108 -30.53 13.38 21.40
N ILE A 109 -30.50 12.11 20.99
CA ILE A 109 -30.93 11.66 19.65
C ILE A 109 -32.44 11.71 19.38
N SER A 110 -33.28 11.72 20.42
CA SER A 110 -34.76 11.72 20.24
C SER A 110 -35.33 13.00 19.60
N GLN A 111 -34.52 14.03 19.35
CA GLN A 111 -34.98 15.35 18.90
C GLN A 111 -34.60 15.75 17.46
N TYR A 112 -33.83 14.95 16.70
CA TYR A 112 -33.29 15.41 15.40
C TYR A 112 -33.54 14.43 14.23
N PRO A 113 -34.16 14.88 13.12
CA PRO A 113 -34.43 14.01 11.96
C PRO A 113 -33.24 13.91 10.99
N GLN A 114 -33.23 12.83 10.19
CA GLN A 114 -32.30 12.48 9.10
C GLN A 114 -31.76 13.69 8.28
N LEU A 115 -30.52 13.58 7.77
CA LEU A 115 -29.77 14.55 6.94
C LEU A 115 -30.62 15.34 5.90
N MET A 116 -31.68 14.74 5.37
CA MET A 116 -32.64 15.38 4.47
C MET A 116 -33.33 16.63 5.06
N LYS A 117 -33.46 16.78 6.39
CA LYS A 117 -34.03 18.01 6.99
C LYS A 117 -32.98 19.11 7.23
N LEU A 118 -31.69 18.79 7.24
CA LEU A 118 -30.63 19.78 7.40
C LEU A 118 -30.58 20.74 6.20
N GLY A 119 -30.80 20.20 4.98
CA GLY A 119 -30.95 21.00 3.76
C GLY A 119 -32.22 21.87 3.69
N LYS A 120 -33.20 21.68 4.60
CA LYS A 120 -34.40 22.54 4.71
C LYS A 120 -34.18 23.78 5.60
N ASN A 121 -33.20 23.75 6.51
CA ASN A 121 -32.90 24.86 7.42
C ASN A 121 -31.81 25.80 6.91
N ILE A 122 -31.01 25.38 5.93
CA ILE A 122 -30.09 26.26 5.20
C ILE A 122 -30.92 27.04 4.17
N LYS A 123 -31.48 28.17 4.61
CA LYS A 123 -32.27 29.05 3.74
C LYS A 123 -31.38 29.95 2.86
N ASP A 124 -30.11 30.10 3.23
CA ASP A 124 -29.23 31.13 2.70
C ASP A 124 -28.08 30.51 1.90
N GLY A 125 -28.04 30.76 0.59
CA GLY A 125 -27.03 30.20 -0.32
C GLY A 125 -25.62 30.75 -0.10
N LEU A 126 -25.48 31.88 0.60
CA LEU A 126 -24.21 32.58 0.81
C LEU A 126 -23.26 31.78 1.72
N THR A 127 -23.78 31.12 2.76
CA THR A 127 -23.00 30.29 3.68
C THR A 127 -22.34 29.10 2.97
N VAL A 128 -22.98 28.55 1.94
CA VAL A 128 -22.44 27.45 1.12
C VAL A 128 -21.59 27.95 -0.04
N LEU A 129 -21.86 29.17 -0.53
CA LEU A 129 -21.06 29.82 -1.58
C LEU A 129 -19.62 30.04 -1.13
N VAL A 130 -19.39 30.51 0.10
CA VAL A 130 -18.05 30.84 0.61
C VAL A 130 -17.09 29.64 0.57
N PRO A 131 -17.41 28.45 1.14
CA PRO A 131 -16.56 27.27 1.03
C PRO A 131 -16.26 26.85 -0.42
N VAL A 132 -17.25 26.93 -1.31
CA VAL A 132 -17.09 26.56 -2.72
C VAL A 132 -16.12 27.52 -3.41
N VAL A 133 -16.26 28.83 -3.19
CA VAL A 133 -15.36 29.84 -3.76
C VAL A 133 -13.94 29.67 -3.23
N LEU A 134 -13.76 29.38 -1.94
CA LEU A 134 -12.43 29.17 -1.38
C LEU A 134 -11.76 27.89 -1.92
N LEU A 135 -12.54 26.83 -2.18
CA LEU A 135 -12.04 25.64 -2.85
C LEU A 135 -11.63 25.90 -4.30
N ILE A 136 -12.40 26.73 -5.02
CA ILE A 136 -12.03 27.19 -6.38
C ILE A 136 -10.67 27.90 -6.33
N VAL A 137 -10.49 28.83 -5.39
CA VAL A 137 -9.20 29.54 -5.24
C VAL A 137 -8.07 28.56 -4.92
N ALA A 138 -8.27 27.63 -3.97
CA ALA A 138 -7.25 26.65 -3.59
C ALA A 138 -6.85 25.73 -4.76
N LEU A 139 -7.84 25.22 -5.50
CA LEU A 139 -7.59 24.37 -6.67
C LEU A 139 -7.02 25.13 -7.85
N GLY A 140 -7.51 26.33 -8.12
CA GLY A 140 -6.98 27.23 -9.13
C GLY A 140 -5.50 27.53 -8.87
N LEU A 141 -5.13 27.88 -7.64
CA LEU A 141 -3.73 28.08 -7.25
C LEU A 141 -2.90 26.82 -7.50
N PHE A 142 -3.38 25.66 -7.08
CA PHE A 142 -2.70 24.39 -7.33
C PHE A 142 -2.50 24.12 -8.82
N LEU A 143 -3.56 24.25 -9.64
CA LEU A 143 -3.51 24.06 -11.08
C LEU A 143 -2.57 25.05 -11.77
N THR A 144 -2.48 26.31 -11.30
CA THR A 144 -1.53 27.29 -11.84
C THR A 144 -0.09 26.91 -11.57
N VAL A 145 0.22 26.41 -10.37
CA VAL A 145 1.57 25.92 -10.03
C VAL A 145 1.92 24.70 -10.89
N GLN A 146 0.96 23.79 -11.09
CA GLN A 146 1.20 22.60 -11.91
C GLN A 146 1.20 22.87 -13.42
N TRP A 147 0.64 24.00 -13.89
CA TRP A 147 0.42 24.27 -15.31
C TRP A 147 1.69 24.15 -16.15
N SER A 148 2.82 24.67 -15.65
CA SER A 148 4.13 24.59 -16.30
C SER A 148 4.61 23.15 -16.44
N TYR A 149 4.42 22.31 -15.42
CA TYR A 149 4.93 20.92 -15.41
C TYR A 149 4.02 19.94 -16.11
N ILE A 150 2.71 20.20 -16.07
CA ILE A 150 1.73 19.40 -16.80
C ILE A 150 1.91 19.71 -18.27
N PHE A 151 1.86 20.96 -18.74
CA PHE A 151 1.75 21.26 -20.18
C PHE A 151 3.05 21.56 -20.91
N ALA A 152 4.17 21.86 -20.23
CA ALA A 152 5.46 21.94 -20.90
C ALA A 152 6.00 20.54 -21.23
N SER A 153 6.68 20.42 -22.37
CA SER A 153 7.40 19.21 -22.76
C SER A 153 8.47 18.90 -21.72
N VAL A 154 8.27 17.79 -20.97
CA VAL A 154 9.23 17.05 -20.13
C VAL A 154 10.30 17.94 -19.50
N PRO A 155 10.15 18.35 -18.22
CA PRO A 155 11.24 18.97 -17.49
C PRO A 155 12.41 18.00 -17.53
N LYS A 156 13.50 18.43 -18.17
CA LYS A 156 14.80 17.78 -18.06
C LYS A 156 15.05 17.58 -16.57
N GLU A 157 15.49 16.38 -16.20
CA GLU A 157 15.76 15.94 -14.82
C GLU A 157 16.62 16.93 -14.01
N THR A 158 17.32 17.84 -14.68
CA THR A 158 18.09 18.96 -14.14
C THR A 158 17.33 19.93 -13.21
N GLU A 159 16.02 20.16 -13.36
CA GLU A 159 15.30 21.12 -12.48
C GLU A 159 14.86 20.51 -11.13
N LEU A 160 14.71 19.19 -11.05
CA LEU A 160 14.27 18.46 -9.84
C LEU A 160 15.38 18.41 -8.77
N ILE A 161 16.64 18.41 -9.21
CA ILE A 161 17.83 18.39 -8.35
C ILE A 161 17.89 19.65 -7.45
N THR A 162 17.42 20.80 -7.96
CA THR A 162 17.38 22.09 -7.23
C THR A 162 16.53 22.05 -5.96
N PHE A 163 15.63 21.07 -5.83
CA PHE A 163 14.68 20.94 -4.73
C PHE A 163 14.95 19.71 -3.86
N GLY A 164 16.13 19.09 -3.98
CA GLY A 164 16.53 17.94 -3.18
C GLY A 164 15.92 16.61 -3.61
N ILE A 165 15.16 16.59 -4.72
CA ILE A 165 14.59 15.38 -5.30
C ILE A 165 15.62 14.80 -6.28
N LYS A 166 16.27 13.70 -5.88
CA LYS A 166 17.40 13.15 -6.64
C LYS A 166 16.96 12.39 -7.91
N THR A 167 15.70 11.95 -7.99
CA THR A 167 15.16 11.22 -9.16
C THR A 167 13.70 11.58 -9.44
N TYR A 168 13.31 11.59 -10.71
CA TYR A 168 11.91 11.77 -11.14
C TYR A 168 10.97 10.73 -10.49
N SER A 169 11.47 9.53 -10.18
CA SER A 169 10.72 8.47 -9.49
C SER A 169 10.28 8.88 -8.09
N GLU A 170 11.08 9.64 -7.35
CA GLU A 170 10.75 10.16 -6.01
C GLU A 170 9.67 11.25 -6.09
N TYR A 171 9.75 12.13 -7.09
CA TYR A 171 8.74 13.16 -7.38
C TYR A 171 7.34 12.58 -7.66
N VAL A 172 7.25 11.43 -8.32
CA VAL A 172 5.95 10.88 -8.74
C VAL A 172 5.35 9.85 -7.77
N ARG A 173 6.08 9.44 -6.72
CA ARG A 173 5.59 8.44 -5.75
C ARG A 173 4.82 9.05 -4.58
N ARG A 174 5.14 10.26 -4.16
CA ARG A 174 4.40 10.98 -3.11
C ARG A 174 3.22 11.72 -3.74
N GLY A 175 2.04 11.58 -3.15
CA GLY A 175 0.91 12.42 -3.49
C GLY A 175 -0.23 11.81 -4.28
N PHE A 176 -0.06 10.65 -4.91
CA PHE A 176 -1.14 10.12 -5.76
C PHE A 176 -2.41 9.82 -4.94
N VAL A 177 -2.26 9.19 -3.78
CA VAL A 177 -3.38 8.92 -2.86
C VAL A 177 -3.98 10.23 -2.36
N GLU A 178 -3.14 11.21 -2.03
CA GLU A 178 -3.55 12.53 -1.57
C GLU A 178 -4.36 13.27 -2.65
N LEU A 179 -3.97 13.18 -3.93
CA LEU A 179 -4.72 13.75 -5.05
C LEU A 179 -6.07 13.05 -5.25
N LEU A 180 -6.13 11.71 -5.11
CA LEU A 180 -7.39 10.95 -5.14
C LEU A 180 -8.32 11.37 -3.98
N LEU A 181 -7.77 11.57 -2.78
CA LEU A 181 -8.51 12.04 -1.61
C LEU A 181 -9.05 13.46 -1.84
N VAL A 182 -8.22 14.37 -2.36
CA VAL A 182 -8.64 15.74 -2.69
C VAL A 182 -9.77 15.72 -3.72
N ALA A 183 -9.63 14.97 -4.82
CA ALA A 183 -10.69 14.82 -5.82
C ALA A 183 -11.99 14.28 -5.19
N THR A 184 -11.89 13.31 -4.28
CA THR A 184 -13.05 12.74 -3.58
C THR A 184 -13.74 13.76 -2.67
N ILE A 185 -12.96 14.54 -1.91
CA ILE A 185 -13.47 15.60 -1.04
C ILE A 185 -14.21 16.66 -1.86
N ILE A 186 -13.61 17.14 -2.95
CA ILE A 186 -14.22 18.17 -3.81
C ILE A 186 -15.49 17.65 -4.47
N TYR A 187 -15.48 16.41 -4.95
CA TYR A 187 -16.68 15.74 -5.47
C TYR A 187 -17.81 15.74 -4.44
N PHE A 188 -17.53 15.37 -3.18
CA PHE A 188 -18.54 15.33 -2.13
C PHE A 188 -19.06 16.73 -1.76
N VAL A 189 -18.17 17.73 -1.70
CA VAL A 189 -18.55 19.13 -1.47
C VAL A 189 -19.43 19.65 -2.63
N SER A 190 -19.10 19.30 -3.87
CA SER A 190 -19.92 19.68 -5.03
C SER A 190 -21.28 18.97 -5.03
N TRP A 191 -21.33 17.71 -4.64
CA TRP A 191 -22.57 16.95 -4.48
C TRP A 191 -23.48 17.53 -3.39
N LEU A 192 -22.94 17.89 -2.23
CA LEU A 192 -23.68 18.60 -1.18
C LEU A 192 -24.17 19.97 -1.66
N GLY A 193 -23.32 20.71 -2.38
CA GLY A 193 -23.68 22.00 -2.97
C GLY A 193 -24.83 21.89 -3.97
N LEU A 194 -24.89 20.80 -4.75
CA LEU A 194 -26.00 20.52 -5.65
C LEU A 194 -27.31 20.36 -4.87
N ILE A 195 -27.31 19.58 -3.78
CA ILE A 195 -28.49 19.37 -2.93
C ILE A 195 -29.01 20.71 -2.39
N VAL A 196 -28.12 21.55 -1.86
CA VAL A 196 -28.50 22.87 -1.34
C VAL A 196 -29.02 23.78 -2.46
N SER A 197 -28.35 23.81 -3.62
CA SER A 197 -28.74 24.66 -4.75
C SER A 197 -30.13 24.36 -5.32
N ARG A 198 -30.63 23.14 -5.14
CA ARG A 198 -31.98 22.72 -5.55
C ARG A 198 -33.07 23.20 -4.61
N ASN A 199 -32.75 23.44 -3.34
CA ASN A 199 -33.71 23.86 -2.32
C ASN A 199 -33.85 25.39 -2.22
N ILE A 200 -32.91 26.16 -2.80
CA ILE A 200 -32.90 27.62 -2.71
C ILE A 200 -33.36 28.24 -4.03
N PRO A 201 -34.53 28.91 -4.08
CA PRO A 201 -34.95 29.64 -5.27
C PRO A 201 -33.98 30.80 -5.56
N LYS A 202 -33.56 30.95 -6.83
CA LYS A 202 -32.65 32.02 -7.34
C LYS A 202 -31.17 31.98 -6.88
N ALA A 203 -30.60 30.81 -6.54
CA ALA A 203 -29.17 30.65 -6.22
C ALA A 203 -28.23 30.72 -7.45
N LYS A 204 -28.30 31.80 -8.25
CA LYS A 204 -27.52 31.95 -9.51
C LYS A 204 -26.00 31.87 -9.28
N TYR A 205 -25.48 32.59 -8.29
CA TYR A 205 -24.05 32.63 -7.99
C TYR A 205 -23.52 31.30 -7.47
N LEU A 206 -24.28 30.59 -6.63
CA LEU A 206 -23.90 29.25 -6.15
C LEU A 206 -23.84 28.25 -7.30
N LYS A 207 -24.82 28.29 -8.22
CA LYS A 207 -24.77 27.45 -9.42
C LYS A 207 -23.54 27.75 -10.29
N LEU A 208 -23.24 29.03 -10.51
CA LEU A 208 -22.05 29.44 -11.27
C LEU A 208 -20.75 28.95 -10.60
N ALA A 209 -20.59 29.16 -9.30
CA ALA A 209 -19.43 28.69 -8.55
C ALA A 209 -19.30 27.15 -8.62
N GLN A 210 -20.41 26.43 -8.46
CA GLN A 210 -20.42 24.96 -8.60
C GLN A 210 -20.02 24.50 -10.01
N THR A 211 -20.47 25.18 -11.06
CA THR A 211 -20.06 24.85 -12.44
C THR A 211 -18.58 25.14 -12.69
N ILE A 212 -18.03 26.20 -12.12
CA ILE A 212 -16.59 26.51 -12.20
C ILE A 212 -15.79 25.43 -11.47
N LEU A 213 -16.18 25.10 -10.23
CA LEU A 213 -15.55 24.05 -9.44
C LEU A 213 -15.59 22.69 -10.15
N LEU A 214 -16.68 22.37 -10.84
CA LEU A 214 -16.79 21.17 -11.68
C LEU A 214 -15.85 21.20 -12.89
N GLY A 215 -15.64 22.36 -13.52
CA GLY A 215 -14.64 22.51 -14.57
C GLY A 215 -13.22 22.27 -14.02
N GLU A 216 -12.90 22.89 -12.88
CA GLU A 216 -11.60 22.73 -12.24
C GLU A 216 -11.32 21.30 -11.78
N ILE A 217 -12.30 20.60 -11.19
CA ILE A 217 -12.10 19.22 -10.78
C ILE A 217 -11.88 18.29 -11.98
N LEU A 218 -12.52 18.54 -13.13
CA LEU A 218 -12.26 17.78 -14.35
C LEU A 218 -10.84 18.05 -14.88
N LEU A 219 -10.41 19.30 -14.92
CA LEU A 219 -9.03 19.65 -15.29
C LEU A 219 -8.00 19.03 -14.34
N PHE A 220 -8.31 19.02 -13.04
CA PHE A 220 -7.50 18.38 -12.00
C PHE A 220 -7.42 16.85 -12.18
N ILE A 221 -8.54 16.18 -12.48
CA ILE A 221 -8.55 14.74 -12.78
C ILE A 221 -7.70 14.44 -14.03
N ILE A 222 -7.82 15.26 -15.08
CA ILE A 222 -7.00 15.13 -16.30
C ILE A 222 -5.51 15.29 -15.97
N SER A 223 -5.15 16.25 -15.10
CA SER A 223 -3.78 16.40 -14.57
C SER A 223 -3.28 15.11 -13.91
N ILE A 224 -4.09 14.51 -13.03
CA ILE A 224 -3.74 13.27 -12.34
C ILE A 224 -3.50 12.14 -13.36
N TYR A 225 -4.40 11.97 -14.34
CA TYR A 225 -4.22 10.96 -15.40
C TYR A 225 -2.92 11.13 -16.17
N ARG A 226 -2.60 12.36 -16.57
CA ARG A 226 -1.36 12.67 -17.29
C ARG A 226 -0.13 12.34 -16.44
N ARG A 227 -0.14 12.70 -15.14
CA ARG A 227 0.96 12.41 -14.20
C ARG A 227 1.18 10.90 -14.07
N VAL A 228 0.11 10.12 -13.93
CA VAL A 228 0.22 8.65 -13.82
C VAL A 228 0.67 8.03 -15.13
N TRP A 229 0.14 8.48 -16.27
CA TRP A 229 0.52 7.98 -17.59
C TRP A 229 2.02 8.21 -17.87
N LEU A 230 2.53 9.42 -17.61
CA LEU A 230 3.93 9.75 -17.80
C LEU A 230 4.83 8.86 -16.91
N TYR A 231 4.42 8.59 -15.67
CA TYR A 231 5.15 7.64 -14.83
C TYR A 231 5.15 6.22 -15.41
N GLN A 232 3.98 5.71 -15.78
CA GLN A 232 3.83 4.36 -16.32
C GLN A 232 4.66 4.18 -17.59
N SER A 233 4.80 5.22 -18.40
CA SER A 233 5.63 5.22 -19.60
C SER A 233 7.14 5.13 -19.32
N LEU A 234 7.61 5.61 -18.16
CA LEU A 234 9.03 5.64 -17.80
C LEU A 234 9.44 4.49 -16.87
N HIS A 235 8.56 4.10 -15.94
CA HIS A 235 8.88 3.20 -14.83
C HIS A 235 8.01 1.95 -14.76
N GLY A 236 7.17 1.71 -15.76
CA GLY A 236 6.25 0.58 -15.76
C GLY A 236 5.09 0.72 -14.78
N TRP A 237 4.32 -0.37 -14.62
CA TRP A 237 3.07 -0.38 -13.89
C TRP A 237 3.25 -0.88 -12.46
N SER A 238 2.37 -0.44 -11.56
CA SER A 238 2.34 -0.86 -10.16
C SER A 238 0.90 -1.04 -9.72
N LEU A 239 0.63 -1.95 -8.78
CA LEU A 239 -0.71 -2.23 -8.27
C LEU A 239 -1.41 -0.97 -7.72
N GLY A 240 -0.71 -0.18 -6.90
CA GLY A 240 -1.29 1.04 -6.32
C GLY A 240 -1.79 2.05 -7.36
N ARG A 241 -1.05 2.22 -8.46
CA ARG A 241 -1.45 3.12 -9.55
C ARG A 241 -2.56 2.51 -10.41
N LEU A 242 -2.49 1.22 -10.71
CA LEU A 242 -3.53 0.52 -11.46
C LEU A 242 -4.89 0.67 -10.76
N TYR A 243 -4.94 0.28 -9.48
CA TYR A 243 -6.14 0.35 -8.67
C TYR A 243 -6.60 1.80 -8.43
N GLY A 244 -5.67 2.73 -8.19
CA GLY A 244 -6.03 4.13 -8.10
C GLY A 244 -6.53 4.72 -9.42
N CYS A 245 -6.06 4.27 -10.58
CA CYS A 245 -6.61 4.65 -11.89
C CYS A 245 -8.00 4.09 -12.13
N MET A 246 -8.28 2.85 -11.70
CA MET A 246 -9.64 2.29 -11.73
C MET A 246 -10.60 3.10 -10.84
N PHE A 247 -10.15 3.48 -9.64
CA PHE A 247 -10.91 4.37 -8.76
C PHE A 247 -11.09 5.77 -9.37
N LEU A 248 -10.04 6.33 -9.98
CA LEU A 248 -10.10 7.63 -10.65
C LEU A 248 -11.07 7.60 -11.84
N PHE A 249 -11.16 6.47 -12.55
CA PHE A 249 -12.11 6.28 -13.65
C PHE A 249 -13.55 6.28 -13.15
N TRP A 250 -13.81 5.57 -12.05
CA TRP A 250 -15.09 5.63 -11.37
C TRP A 250 -15.43 7.06 -10.91
N LEU A 251 -14.48 7.76 -10.29
CA LEU A 251 -14.66 9.13 -9.82
C LEU A 251 -14.93 10.10 -10.97
N THR A 252 -14.23 9.93 -12.11
CA THR A 252 -14.46 10.70 -13.34
C THR A 252 -15.90 10.55 -13.81
N GLY A 253 -16.41 9.32 -13.87
CA GLY A 253 -17.81 9.07 -14.22
C GLY A 253 -18.78 9.72 -13.24
N MET A 254 -18.51 9.67 -11.93
CA MET A 254 -19.32 10.33 -10.91
C MET A 254 -19.32 11.86 -11.03
N VAL A 255 -18.17 12.47 -11.34
CA VAL A 255 -18.07 13.91 -11.59
C VAL A 255 -18.83 14.30 -12.86
N ILE A 256 -18.73 13.51 -13.92
CA ILE A 256 -19.45 13.75 -15.18
C ILE A 256 -20.96 13.68 -14.95
N THR A 257 -21.46 12.64 -14.27
CA THR A 257 -22.90 12.54 -13.98
C THR A 257 -23.37 13.67 -13.06
N LEU A 258 -22.53 14.08 -12.10
CA LEU A 258 -22.81 15.25 -11.26
C LEU A 258 -22.92 16.53 -12.09
N GLY A 259 -22.04 16.74 -13.07
CA GLY A 259 -22.13 17.85 -14.03
C GLY A 259 -23.43 17.81 -14.83
N PHE A 260 -23.83 16.65 -15.35
CA PHE A 260 -25.11 16.50 -16.03
C PHE A 260 -26.32 16.78 -15.12
N ARG A 261 -26.25 16.54 -13.81
CA ARG A 261 -27.32 16.87 -12.85
C ARG A 261 -27.49 18.37 -12.61
N TYR A 262 -26.49 19.20 -12.95
CA TYR A 262 -26.64 20.66 -12.96
C TYR A 262 -27.37 21.14 -14.21
N LEU A 263 -27.18 20.45 -15.34
CA LEU A 263 -27.77 20.81 -16.64
C LEU A 263 -29.16 20.18 -16.84
N THR A 264 -29.42 19.01 -16.24
CA THR A 264 -30.61 18.20 -16.51
C THR A 264 -31.29 17.71 -15.22
N LYS A 265 -32.58 17.35 -15.32
CA LYS A 265 -33.36 16.72 -14.23
C LYS A 265 -33.40 15.19 -14.34
N LEU A 266 -32.55 14.59 -15.18
CA LEU A 266 -32.56 13.16 -15.45
C LEU A 266 -32.18 12.35 -14.18
N ARG A 267 -32.79 11.17 -14.04
CA ARG A 267 -32.45 10.22 -12.99
C ARG A 267 -31.22 9.41 -13.43
N LEU A 268 -30.03 9.94 -13.17
CA LEU A 268 -28.75 9.30 -13.55
C LEU A 268 -28.26 8.24 -12.55
N PHE A 269 -29.00 8.01 -11.46
CA PHE A 269 -28.67 7.01 -10.44
C PHE A 269 -28.44 5.59 -11.02
N PRO A 270 -29.24 5.07 -11.96
CA PRO A 270 -28.98 3.75 -12.55
C PRO A 270 -27.63 3.69 -13.29
N ALA A 271 -27.23 4.76 -13.97
CA ALA A 271 -25.95 4.82 -14.67
C ALA A 271 -24.77 4.84 -13.70
N GLU A 272 -24.87 5.57 -12.59
CA GLU A 272 -23.88 5.59 -11.50
C GLU A 272 -23.76 4.23 -10.81
N ALA A 273 -24.89 3.58 -10.53
CA ALA A 273 -24.91 2.23 -9.97
C ALA A 273 -24.27 1.22 -10.92
N LEU A 274 -24.62 1.27 -12.22
CA LEU A 274 -24.02 0.42 -13.24
C LEU A 274 -22.50 0.65 -13.35
N LEU A 275 -22.05 1.90 -13.41
CA LEU A 275 -20.62 2.24 -13.43
C LEU A 275 -19.90 1.68 -12.21
N THR A 276 -20.50 1.82 -11.02
CA THR A 276 -19.93 1.28 -9.77
C THR A 276 -19.80 -0.23 -9.82
N ILE A 277 -20.85 -0.94 -10.28
CA ILE A 277 -20.81 -2.39 -10.44
C ILE A 277 -19.74 -2.80 -11.45
N LEU A 278 -19.66 -2.13 -12.60
CA LEU A 278 -18.66 -2.43 -13.63
C LEU A 278 -17.23 -2.23 -13.14
N VAL A 279 -16.97 -1.13 -12.42
CA VAL A 279 -15.63 -0.88 -11.86
C VAL A 279 -15.30 -1.89 -10.77
N LEU A 280 -16.21 -2.18 -9.83
CA LEU A 280 -15.99 -3.20 -8.80
C LEU A 280 -15.79 -4.59 -9.39
N ALA A 281 -16.55 -4.95 -10.43
CA ALA A 281 -16.33 -6.18 -11.17
C ALA A 281 -14.95 -6.19 -11.83
N SER A 282 -14.50 -5.07 -12.39
CA SER A 282 -13.15 -4.94 -12.96
C SER A 282 -12.06 -5.13 -11.90
N PHE A 283 -12.22 -4.57 -10.70
CA PHE A 283 -11.30 -4.79 -9.58
C PHE A 283 -11.16 -6.27 -9.20
N SER A 284 -12.27 -7.01 -9.23
CA SER A 284 -12.33 -8.40 -8.78
C SER A 284 -11.89 -9.40 -9.87
N LEU A 285 -12.20 -9.11 -11.12
CA LEU A 285 -12.00 -10.05 -12.24
C LEU A 285 -10.68 -9.82 -12.98
N PHE A 286 -10.06 -8.65 -12.86
CA PHE A 286 -8.84 -8.33 -13.59
C PHE A 286 -7.61 -8.96 -12.91
N PRO A 287 -6.85 -9.85 -13.58
CA PRO A 287 -5.63 -10.44 -13.04
C PRO A 287 -4.48 -9.41 -13.05
N ALA A 288 -4.56 -8.46 -12.12
CA ALA A 288 -3.71 -7.28 -12.06
C ALA A 288 -2.22 -7.62 -11.95
N GLU A 289 -1.87 -8.55 -11.06
CA GLU A 289 -0.48 -8.92 -10.80
C GLU A 289 0.14 -9.65 -12.00
N ASP A 290 -0.60 -10.59 -12.60
CA ASP A 290 -0.15 -11.30 -13.81
C ASP A 290 0.00 -10.35 -15.01
N PHE A 291 -0.95 -9.43 -15.18
CA PHE A 291 -0.88 -8.41 -16.22
C PHE A 291 0.37 -7.53 -16.07
N ILE A 292 0.68 -7.10 -14.84
CA ILE A 292 1.86 -6.27 -14.55
C ILE A 292 3.14 -7.07 -14.81
N ALA A 293 3.23 -8.31 -14.31
CA ALA A 293 4.42 -9.14 -14.46
C ALA A 293 4.78 -9.40 -15.94
N ASN A 294 3.77 -9.68 -16.78
CA ASN A 294 3.99 -10.11 -18.16
C ASN A 294 4.13 -8.95 -19.16
N ASN A 295 3.47 -7.81 -18.94
CA ASN A 295 3.41 -6.72 -19.93
C ASN A 295 4.26 -5.50 -19.53
N HIS A 296 4.19 -5.09 -18.27
CA HIS A 296 4.76 -3.81 -17.83
C HIS A 296 5.34 -3.88 -16.40
N PRO A 297 6.36 -4.74 -16.17
CA PRO A 297 6.95 -4.86 -14.84
C PRO A 297 7.57 -3.52 -14.41
N PRO A 298 7.46 -3.13 -13.13
CA PRO A 298 7.99 -1.87 -12.66
C PRO A 298 9.52 -1.85 -12.70
N THR A 299 10.08 -0.68 -13.02
CA THR A 299 11.53 -0.47 -13.08
C THR A 299 12.01 0.58 -12.08
N VAL A 300 13.22 0.34 -11.55
CA VAL A 300 14.01 1.26 -10.74
C VAL A 300 15.39 1.37 -11.37
N ASN A 301 15.84 2.60 -11.63
CA ASN A 301 17.13 2.85 -12.30
C ASN A 301 17.28 2.04 -13.62
N ASN A 302 16.20 1.97 -14.40
CA ASN A 302 16.09 1.20 -15.65
C ASN A 302 16.25 -0.33 -15.51
N ARG A 303 16.19 -0.88 -14.29
CA ARG A 303 16.19 -2.32 -14.03
C ARG A 303 14.84 -2.74 -13.47
N ILE A 304 14.37 -3.94 -13.82
CA ILE A 304 13.12 -4.48 -13.29
C ILE A 304 13.27 -4.69 -11.78
N ASP A 305 12.27 -4.29 -11.01
CA ASP A 305 12.24 -4.57 -9.58
C ASP A 305 11.64 -5.94 -9.30
N TYR A 306 12.54 -6.93 -9.25
CA TYR A 306 12.21 -8.30 -8.87
C TYR A 306 11.84 -8.46 -7.39
N THR A 307 12.30 -7.56 -6.51
CA THR A 307 11.90 -7.59 -5.10
C THR A 307 10.42 -7.25 -4.97
N TYR A 308 9.92 -6.27 -5.71
CA TYR A 308 8.48 -5.98 -5.79
C TYR A 308 7.68 -7.15 -6.37
N LEU A 309 8.12 -7.72 -7.49
CA LEU A 309 7.43 -8.87 -8.12
C LEU A 309 7.39 -10.10 -7.20
N SER A 310 8.42 -10.33 -6.38
CA SER A 310 8.46 -11.44 -5.42
C SER A 310 7.43 -11.33 -4.29
N ARG A 311 6.85 -10.14 -4.07
CA ARG A 311 5.83 -9.86 -3.03
C ARG A 311 4.40 -9.97 -3.53
N PHE A 312 4.19 -10.28 -4.81
CA PHE A 312 2.85 -10.49 -5.35
C PHE A 312 2.13 -11.61 -4.63
N SER A 313 0.81 -11.57 -4.68
CA SER A 313 -0.05 -12.65 -4.25
C SER A 313 0.09 -13.87 -5.19
N PRO A 314 -0.57 -14.99 -4.88
CA PRO A 314 -0.60 -16.17 -5.76
C PRO A 314 -1.10 -15.91 -7.18
N ASP A 315 -1.89 -14.86 -7.41
CA ASP A 315 -2.31 -14.45 -8.76
C ASP A 315 -1.13 -13.96 -9.63
N GLY A 316 -0.06 -13.49 -9.00
CA GLY A 316 1.17 -13.02 -9.64
C GLY A 316 2.30 -14.05 -9.72
N VAL A 317 2.00 -15.36 -9.74
CA VAL A 317 3.02 -16.44 -9.76
C VAL A 317 4.07 -16.29 -10.88
N ASN A 318 3.70 -15.71 -12.02
CA ASN A 318 4.67 -15.43 -13.09
C ASN A 318 5.72 -14.39 -12.67
N GLY A 319 5.34 -13.40 -11.85
CA GLY A 319 6.27 -12.46 -11.22
C GLY A 319 7.24 -13.15 -10.26
N TRP A 320 6.78 -14.16 -9.52
CA TRP A 320 7.64 -14.98 -8.66
C TRP A 320 8.69 -15.75 -9.46
N LEU A 321 8.27 -16.43 -10.53
CA LEU A 321 9.18 -17.18 -11.42
C LEU A 321 10.18 -16.27 -12.12
N MET A 322 9.72 -15.10 -12.58
CA MET A 322 10.59 -14.10 -13.20
C MET A 322 11.66 -13.60 -12.22
N SER A 323 11.26 -13.34 -10.98
CA SER A 323 12.16 -12.94 -9.89
C SER A 323 13.18 -14.02 -9.55
N TYR A 324 12.73 -15.27 -9.45
CA TYR A 324 13.62 -16.40 -9.23
C TYR A 324 14.65 -16.54 -10.34
N LYS A 325 14.22 -16.49 -11.61
CA LYS A 325 15.12 -16.65 -12.76
C LYS A 325 16.23 -15.60 -12.76
N GLN A 326 15.92 -14.35 -12.46
CA GLN A 326 16.94 -13.30 -12.34
C GLN A 326 17.91 -13.59 -11.19
N VAL A 327 17.38 -13.98 -10.03
CA VAL A 327 18.21 -14.29 -8.86
C VAL A 327 19.12 -15.47 -9.13
N ASP A 328 18.61 -16.52 -9.73
CA ASP A 328 19.38 -17.71 -10.08
C ASP A 328 20.50 -17.38 -11.08
N GLN A 329 20.23 -16.55 -12.08
CA GLN A 329 21.25 -16.03 -13.00
C GLN A 329 22.31 -15.19 -12.28
N THR A 330 21.90 -14.36 -11.32
CA THR A 330 22.81 -13.49 -10.57
C THR A 330 23.74 -14.30 -9.66
N LEU A 331 23.17 -15.27 -8.93
CA LEU A 331 23.88 -16.09 -7.95
C LEU A 331 24.66 -17.26 -8.56
N SER A 332 24.29 -17.69 -9.76
CA SER A 332 25.04 -18.71 -10.52
C SER A 332 26.15 -18.11 -11.38
N ASN A 333 26.28 -16.77 -11.42
CA ASN A 333 27.33 -16.12 -12.18
C ASN A 333 28.70 -16.38 -11.53
N THR A 334 29.53 -17.20 -12.20
CA THR A 334 30.86 -17.59 -11.73
C THR A 334 31.80 -16.40 -11.53
N SER A 335 31.65 -15.33 -12.32
CA SER A 335 32.45 -14.11 -12.14
C SER A 335 32.14 -13.41 -10.81
N LEU A 336 30.87 -13.38 -10.42
CA LEU A 336 30.43 -12.81 -9.15
C LEU A 336 30.88 -13.71 -7.98
N LEU A 337 30.72 -15.02 -8.11
CA LEU A 337 31.12 -15.99 -7.09
C LEU A 337 32.62 -15.95 -6.76
N ASN A 338 33.46 -15.66 -7.76
CA ASN A 338 34.92 -15.66 -7.61
C ASN A 338 35.51 -14.27 -7.26
N LYS A 339 34.70 -13.21 -7.24
CA LYS A 339 35.17 -11.85 -6.94
C LYS A 339 35.56 -11.73 -5.46
N ALA A 340 36.68 -11.05 -5.19
CA ALA A 340 37.15 -10.79 -3.83
C ALA A 340 36.43 -9.59 -3.18
N PHE A 341 36.02 -8.61 -4.00
CA PHE A 341 35.34 -7.39 -3.56
C PHE A 341 34.12 -7.12 -4.42
N TYR A 342 33.02 -6.69 -3.81
CA TYR A 342 31.76 -6.37 -4.49
C TYR A 342 31.54 -4.87 -4.51
N GLU A 343 31.14 -4.34 -5.65
CA GLU A 343 30.75 -2.93 -5.81
C GLU A 343 29.38 -2.65 -5.14
N ALA A 344 29.05 -1.39 -4.89
CA ALA A 344 27.81 -1.01 -4.21
C ALA A 344 26.55 -1.56 -4.91
N ASP A 345 26.49 -1.50 -6.24
CA ASP A 345 25.40 -2.05 -7.05
C ASP A 345 25.31 -3.58 -6.97
N GLU A 346 26.46 -4.26 -6.90
CA GLU A 346 26.52 -5.72 -6.77
C GLU A 346 26.07 -6.16 -5.38
N ARG A 347 26.49 -5.45 -4.33
CA ARG A 347 26.01 -5.68 -2.95
C ARG A 347 24.50 -5.49 -2.85
N LEU A 348 23.96 -4.43 -3.46
CA LEU A 348 22.51 -4.19 -3.52
C LEU A 348 21.79 -5.35 -4.25
N ALA A 349 22.32 -5.81 -5.38
CA ALA A 349 21.75 -6.93 -6.12
C ALA A 349 21.74 -8.23 -5.32
N ILE A 350 22.81 -8.48 -4.55
CA ILE A 350 22.91 -9.64 -3.65
C ILE A 350 21.88 -9.53 -2.53
N ILE A 351 21.77 -8.37 -1.86
CA ILE A 351 20.77 -8.14 -0.80
C ILE A 351 19.34 -8.34 -1.34
N ASN A 352 19.03 -7.77 -2.51
CA ASN A 352 17.73 -7.93 -3.16
C ASN A 352 17.45 -9.39 -3.52
N ALA A 353 18.46 -10.14 -3.95
CA ALA A 353 18.34 -11.57 -4.20
C ALA A 353 17.98 -12.35 -2.92
N GLY A 354 18.57 -11.99 -1.78
CA GLY A 354 18.20 -12.52 -0.47
C GLY A 354 16.72 -12.30 -0.14
N MET A 355 16.23 -11.06 -0.30
CA MET A 355 14.81 -10.73 -0.07
C MET A 355 13.86 -11.51 -0.98
N VAL A 356 14.21 -11.66 -2.26
CA VAL A 356 13.42 -12.44 -3.22
C VAL A 356 13.36 -13.91 -2.80
N LEU A 357 14.51 -14.52 -2.45
CA LEU A 357 14.55 -15.91 -2.01
C LEU A 357 13.74 -16.15 -0.73
N ASP A 358 13.76 -15.21 0.22
CA ASP A 358 12.96 -15.30 1.44
C ASP A 358 11.45 -15.24 1.18
N ASN A 359 11.01 -14.28 0.34
CA ASN A 359 9.61 -14.19 -0.08
C ASN A 359 9.17 -15.47 -0.81
N LEU A 360 9.95 -15.93 -1.79
CA LEU A 360 9.64 -17.14 -2.56
C LEU A 360 9.58 -18.39 -1.69
N THR A 361 10.53 -18.54 -0.76
CA THR A 361 10.55 -19.66 0.20
C THR A 361 9.31 -19.63 1.07
N SER A 362 8.94 -18.45 1.58
CA SER A 362 7.74 -18.26 2.40
C SER A 362 6.47 -18.61 1.64
N HIS A 363 6.32 -18.09 0.41
CA HIS A 363 5.18 -18.41 -0.47
C HIS A 363 5.10 -19.90 -0.78
N TYR A 364 6.23 -20.52 -1.14
CA TYR A 364 6.27 -21.95 -1.49
C TYR A 364 5.87 -22.81 -0.28
N LEU A 365 6.46 -22.57 0.89
CA LEU A 365 6.17 -23.36 2.10
C LEU A 365 4.72 -23.18 2.57
N PHE A 366 4.18 -21.96 2.50
CA PHE A 366 2.77 -21.70 2.79
C PHE A 366 1.85 -22.52 1.88
N LEU A 367 2.09 -22.46 0.56
CA LEU A 367 1.29 -23.17 -0.43
C LEU A 367 1.45 -24.70 -0.31
N ALA A 368 2.67 -25.20 -0.10
CA ALA A 368 2.93 -26.62 0.11
C ALA A 368 2.27 -27.16 1.39
N GLN A 369 2.25 -26.36 2.45
CA GLN A 369 1.57 -26.72 3.69
C GLN A 369 0.05 -26.82 3.48
N LYS A 370 -0.54 -25.92 2.67
CA LYS A 370 -1.99 -25.86 2.44
C LYS A 370 -2.48 -26.87 1.38
N TYR A 371 -1.76 -27.03 0.27
CA TYR A 371 -2.20 -27.80 -0.91
C TYR A 371 -1.36 -29.04 -1.22
N GLY A 372 -0.20 -29.20 -0.57
CA GLY A 372 0.70 -30.32 -0.83
C GLY A 372 0.16 -31.66 -0.32
N SER A 373 0.44 -32.72 -1.06
CA SER A 373 0.16 -34.10 -0.60
C SER A 373 1.07 -34.48 0.56
N THR A 374 0.69 -35.49 1.34
CA THR A 374 1.51 -35.97 2.48
C THR A 374 2.94 -36.36 2.05
N GLN A 375 3.10 -36.92 0.85
CA GLN A 375 4.40 -37.29 0.31
C GLN A 375 5.22 -36.06 -0.10
N GLU A 376 4.58 -35.06 -0.72
CA GLU A 376 5.24 -33.79 -1.09
C GLU A 376 5.74 -33.04 0.14
N LYS A 377 4.92 -32.94 1.19
CA LYS A 377 5.33 -32.31 2.46
C LYS A 377 6.55 -33.01 3.07
N LYS A 378 6.57 -34.34 3.06
CA LYS A 378 7.74 -35.12 3.51
C LYS A 378 8.97 -34.80 2.67
N GLN A 379 8.86 -34.80 1.34
CA GLN A 379 9.98 -34.49 0.45
C GLN A 379 10.55 -33.09 0.68
N ILE A 380 9.69 -32.10 0.90
CA ILE A 380 10.11 -30.73 1.23
C ILE A 380 10.87 -30.72 2.56
N VAL A 381 10.31 -31.32 3.62
CA VAL A 381 11.00 -31.38 4.93
C VAL A 381 12.34 -32.09 4.84
N LEU A 382 12.42 -33.22 4.13
CA LEU A 382 13.68 -33.93 3.91
C LEU A 382 14.69 -33.07 3.16
N SER A 383 14.27 -32.30 2.16
CA SER A 383 15.15 -31.38 1.44
C SER A 383 15.66 -30.24 2.33
N ILE A 384 14.84 -29.72 3.24
CA ILE A 384 15.25 -28.72 4.24
C ILE A 384 16.32 -29.31 5.17
N LEU A 385 16.08 -30.51 5.71
CA LEU A 385 17.03 -31.17 6.61
C LEU A 385 18.36 -31.48 5.92
N ALA A 386 18.31 -31.96 4.66
CA ALA A 386 19.50 -32.21 3.85
C ALA A 386 20.30 -30.92 3.60
N PHE A 387 19.61 -29.82 3.29
CA PHE A 387 20.22 -28.51 3.11
C PHE A 387 20.90 -28.00 4.39
N GLN A 388 20.21 -28.06 5.54
CA GLN A 388 20.79 -27.68 6.83
C GLN A 388 22.05 -28.51 7.16
N LYS A 389 21.97 -29.82 6.94
CA LYS A 389 23.11 -30.72 7.14
C LYS A 389 24.30 -30.32 6.26
N GLN A 390 24.06 -29.99 4.99
CA GLN A 390 25.11 -29.53 4.09
C GLN A 390 25.75 -28.22 4.55
N LEU A 391 24.96 -27.26 5.07
CA LEU A 391 25.50 -26.03 5.64
C LEU A 391 26.42 -26.28 6.83
N TYR A 392 26.02 -27.16 7.76
CA TYR A 392 26.86 -27.55 8.89
C TYR A 392 28.16 -28.22 8.44
N LEU A 393 28.09 -29.16 7.49
CA LEU A 393 29.29 -29.83 6.95
C LEU A 393 30.25 -28.85 6.28
N ASN A 394 29.74 -27.91 5.49
CA ASN A 394 30.56 -26.86 4.87
C ASN A 394 31.25 -25.97 5.92
N LYS A 395 30.55 -25.62 7.01
CA LYS A 395 31.12 -24.81 8.10
C LYS A 395 32.16 -25.59 8.90
N ILE A 396 31.91 -26.88 9.19
CA ILE A 396 32.88 -27.78 9.84
C ILE A 396 34.16 -27.83 9.01
N GLN A 397 34.07 -28.12 7.71
CA GLN A 397 35.22 -28.19 6.82
C GLN A 397 36.01 -26.86 6.78
N GLN A 398 35.32 -25.72 6.80
CA GLN A 398 35.96 -24.41 6.87
C GLN A 398 36.71 -24.18 8.18
N LEU A 399 36.14 -24.59 9.31
CA LEU A 399 36.72 -24.41 10.64
C LEU A 399 37.86 -25.39 10.92
N GLU A 400 37.80 -26.62 10.39
CA GLU A 400 38.91 -27.60 10.50
C GLU A 400 40.19 -27.12 9.79
N GLN A 401 40.06 -26.22 8.81
CA GLN A 401 41.20 -25.64 8.07
C GLN A 401 41.81 -24.42 8.77
N ASP A 402 41.17 -23.89 9.81
CA ASP A 402 41.64 -22.73 10.56
C ASP A 402 42.27 -23.20 11.89
N GLU A 403 43.60 -23.12 11.98
CA GLU A 403 44.40 -23.58 13.13
C GLU A 403 44.04 -22.86 14.45
N SER A 404 43.33 -21.72 14.39
CA SER A 404 42.90 -20.94 15.55
C SER A 404 41.52 -21.34 16.12
N THR A 405 40.88 -22.36 15.55
CA THR A 405 39.49 -22.71 15.86
C THR A 405 39.29 -23.31 17.25
N ASN A 406 38.26 -22.82 17.94
CA ASN A 406 37.81 -23.37 19.23
C ASN A 406 37.17 -24.77 19.05
N SER A 407 37.79 -25.80 19.63
CA SER A 407 37.34 -27.20 19.57
C SER A 407 35.89 -27.41 20.05
N ALA A 408 35.40 -26.59 20.98
CA ALA A 408 34.02 -26.67 21.48
C ALA A 408 32.97 -26.29 20.42
N ILE A 409 33.33 -25.42 19.47
CA ILE A 409 32.43 -25.01 18.37
C ILE A 409 32.29 -26.16 17.36
N LEU A 410 33.40 -26.79 16.99
CA LEU A 410 33.44 -27.96 16.11
C LEU A 410 32.61 -29.11 16.70
N GLU A 411 32.79 -29.42 17.99
CA GLU A 411 32.02 -30.48 18.66
C GLU A 411 30.50 -30.21 18.63
N LYS A 412 30.09 -28.97 18.87
CA LYS A 412 28.68 -28.55 18.80
C LYS A 412 28.11 -28.71 17.38
N LEU A 413 28.85 -28.33 16.35
CA LEU A 413 28.43 -28.48 14.95
C LEU A 413 28.31 -29.96 14.55
N HIS A 414 29.24 -30.81 14.97
CA HIS A 414 29.14 -32.25 14.76
C HIS A 414 27.92 -32.85 15.45
N MET A 415 27.64 -32.47 16.71
CA MET A 415 26.46 -32.92 17.44
C MET A 415 25.16 -32.52 16.71
N GLN A 416 25.06 -31.26 16.26
CA GLN A 416 23.90 -30.78 15.49
C GLN A 416 23.73 -31.54 14.17
N SER A 417 24.82 -31.82 13.45
CA SER A 417 24.78 -32.61 12.20
C SER A 417 24.24 -34.03 12.42
N LYS A 418 24.58 -34.66 13.56
CA LYS A 418 24.11 -36.00 13.95
C LYS A 418 22.64 -35.99 14.38
N GLN A 419 22.20 -34.94 15.06
CA GLN A 419 20.78 -34.75 15.40
C GLN A 419 19.92 -34.63 14.14
N LEU A 420 20.37 -33.90 13.12
CA LEU A 420 19.64 -33.78 11.85
C LEU A 420 19.44 -35.14 11.14
N ALA A 421 20.46 -36.00 11.11
CA ALA A 421 20.33 -37.35 10.55
C ALA A 421 19.29 -38.21 11.30
N THR A 422 19.16 -37.98 12.61
CA THR A 422 18.15 -38.64 13.43
C THR A 422 16.74 -38.13 13.08
N PHE A 423 16.57 -36.81 12.91
CA PHE A 423 15.31 -36.22 12.46
C PHE A 423 14.92 -36.66 11.05
N GLU A 424 15.88 -36.80 10.14
CA GLU A 424 15.66 -37.32 8.79
C GLU A 424 15.05 -38.74 8.81
N THR A 425 15.58 -39.60 9.68
CA THR A 425 15.07 -40.95 9.90
C THR A 425 13.64 -40.93 10.46
N GLN A 426 13.37 -40.06 11.45
CA GLN A 426 12.05 -39.90 12.05
C GLN A 426 11.00 -39.38 11.06
N VAL A 427 11.37 -38.42 10.20
CA VAL A 427 10.48 -37.85 9.17
C VAL A 427 10.08 -38.92 8.16
N THR A 428 11.02 -39.76 7.75
CA THR A 428 10.77 -40.88 6.83
C THR A 428 9.75 -41.87 7.40
N GLN A 429 9.81 -42.13 8.71
CA GLN A 429 8.93 -43.09 9.40
C GLN A 429 7.56 -42.51 9.78
N LYS A 430 7.39 -41.19 9.90
CA LYS A 430 6.11 -40.56 10.25
C LYS A 430 5.06 -40.75 9.15
N ASN A 431 3.80 -40.99 9.52
CA ASN A 431 2.70 -41.09 8.56
C ASN A 431 2.39 -39.75 7.88
N SER A 432 2.40 -38.65 8.64
CA SER A 432 2.19 -37.29 8.17
C SER A 432 3.19 -36.34 8.80
N VAL A 433 3.48 -35.24 8.10
CA VAL A 433 4.43 -34.22 8.57
C VAL A 433 3.84 -32.84 8.34
N GLU A 434 3.97 -31.99 9.35
CA GLU A 434 3.67 -30.56 9.29
C GLU A 434 4.98 -29.83 8.96
N ILE A 435 5.01 -29.08 7.86
CA ILE A 435 6.23 -28.39 7.40
C ILE A 435 6.70 -27.38 8.47
N ARG A 436 5.74 -26.71 9.12
CA ARG A 436 5.99 -25.67 10.12
C ARG A 436 6.91 -26.10 11.26
N ASP A 437 6.78 -27.35 11.71
CA ASP A 437 7.60 -27.90 12.80
C ASP A 437 9.10 -27.87 12.47
N TYR A 438 9.44 -27.76 11.18
CA TYR A 438 10.81 -27.75 10.65
C TYR A 438 11.19 -26.38 10.04
N ILE A 439 10.29 -25.39 10.04
CA ILE A 439 10.60 -24.03 9.57
C ILE A 439 11.48 -23.32 10.60
N ALA A 440 11.12 -23.38 11.88
CA ALA A 440 11.90 -22.75 12.95
C ALA A 440 13.34 -23.28 13.02
N SER A 441 13.55 -24.56 12.68
CA SER A 441 14.90 -25.14 12.62
C SER A 441 15.71 -24.58 11.45
N MET A 442 15.07 -24.22 10.33
CA MET A 442 15.74 -23.62 9.17
C MET A 442 16.25 -22.22 9.48
N THR A 443 15.43 -21.38 10.11
CA THR A 443 15.83 -20.04 10.54
C THR A 443 16.98 -20.07 11.55
N ASN A 444 16.91 -20.99 12.52
CA ASN A 444 17.96 -21.15 13.53
C ASN A 444 19.28 -21.68 12.95
N CYS A 445 19.23 -22.58 11.97
CA CYS A 445 20.41 -23.10 11.28
C CYS A 445 21.12 -22.00 10.46
N ILE A 446 20.37 -21.18 9.73
CA ILE A 446 20.91 -20.05 8.98
C ILE A 446 21.56 -19.04 9.93
N SER A 447 20.89 -18.70 11.04
CA SER A 447 21.45 -17.81 12.06
C SER A 447 22.74 -18.36 12.68
N ALA A 448 22.80 -19.66 12.99
CA ALA A 448 23.99 -20.31 13.53
C ALA A 448 25.15 -20.46 12.54
N TYR A 449 24.87 -20.42 11.23
CA TYR A 449 25.90 -20.43 10.18
C TYR A 449 26.72 -19.13 10.16
N TYR A 450 26.13 -18.02 10.61
CA TYR A 450 26.81 -16.74 10.77
C TYR A 450 27.49 -16.66 12.15
N GLU A 451 28.78 -16.31 12.18
CA GLU A 451 29.43 -15.96 13.45
C GLU A 451 28.81 -14.67 14.00
N PRO A 452 28.64 -14.55 15.34
CA PRO A 452 28.27 -13.29 15.96
C PRO A 452 29.45 -12.33 15.86
N VAL A 453 29.56 -11.61 14.74
CA VAL A 453 30.40 -10.42 14.67
C VAL A 453 29.55 -9.29 15.29
N ASP A 454 29.92 -8.88 16.50
CA ASP A 454 29.37 -7.72 17.22
C ASP A 454 27.86 -7.73 17.54
N GLY A 455 27.36 -8.79 18.15
CA GLY A 455 26.07 -8.74 18.90
C GLY A 455 24.79 -8.51 18.09
N TYR A 456 24.87 -8.32 16.77
CA TYR A 456 23.72 -8.14 15.89
C TYR A 456 23.73 -9.19 14.77
N ILE A 457 23.14 -10.35 15.03
CA ILE A 457 22.70 -11.24 13.96
C ILE A 457 21.27 -10.83 13.58
N THR A 458 21.11 -9.88 12.68
CA THR A 458 19.87 -9.83 11.89
C THR A 458 20.02 -10.91 10.83
N SER A 459 19.50 -12.11 11.08
CA SER A 459 19.35 -13.11 10.02
C SER A 459 18.57 -12.44 8.87
N PRO A 460 19.12 -12.33 7.65
CA PRO A 460 18.37 -11.80 6.51
C PRO A 460 17.17 -12.69 6.16
N PHE A 461 17.12 -13.90 6.73
CA PHE A 461 15.99 -14.80 6.71
C PHE A 461 15.29 -14.75 8.07
N SER A 462 14.23 -13.94 8.16
CA SER A 462 13.21 -14.15 9.17
C SER A 462 12.02 -14.77 8.46
N ILE A 463 11.94 -16.09 8.41
CA ILE A 463 10.69 -16.74 8.04
C ILE A 463 9.71 -16.34 9.15
N SER A 464 8.90 -15.32 8.87
CA SER A 464 7.99 -14.80 9.88
C SER A 464 7.12 -15.96 10.36
N GLN A 465 6.92 -16.08 11.67
CA GLN A 465 6.10 -17.13 12.29
C GLN A 465 4.61 -17.06 11.88
N SER A 466 4.26 -16.29 10.85
CA SER A 466 2.91 -16.04 10.36
C SER A 466 2.26 -17.24 9.66
N VAL A 467 3.01 -18.30 9.37
CA VAL A 467 2.43 -19.55 8.87
C VAL A 467 1.78 -20.31 10.01
N SER A 468 0.59 -19.87 10.43
CA SER A 468 -0.31 -20.70 11.23
C SER A 468 -1.67 -20.95 10.56
N PRO A 469 -1.75 -21.78 9.51
CA PRO A 469 -3.01 -22.46 9.25
C PRO A 469 -3.32 -23.36 10.45
N GLN A 470 -4.33 -23.00 11.25
CA GLN A 470 -5.02 -23.98 12.10
C GLN A 470 -5.50 -25.11 11.19
N LYS A 471 -5.43 -26.36 11.66
CA LYS A 471 -5.92 -27.51 10.89
C LYS A 471 -7.41 -27.28 10.61
N PRO A 472 -7.81 -26.96 9.37
CA PRO A 472 -9.21 -26.64 9.11
C PRO A 472 -10.02 -27.93 9.30
N ASN A 473 -11.19 -27.84 9.92
CA ASN A 473 -12.14 -28.96 9.86
C ASN A 473 -12.47 -29.25 8.38
N ALA A 474 -12.99 -30.45 8.08
CA ALA A 474 -13.31 -30.82 6.70
C ALA A 474 -14.31 -29.86 6.02
N LEU A 475 -15.09 -29.11 6.80
CA LEU A 475 -15.96 -28.05 6.29
C LEU A 475 -15.20 -26.72 6.08
N ASP A 476 -14.26 -26.38 6.96
CA ASP A 476 -13.44 -25.18 6.84
C ASP A 476 -12.51 -25.26 5.62
N SER A 477 -12.08 -26.46 5.22
CA SER A 477 -11.26 -26.64 4.01
C SER A 477 -12.00 -26.26 2.73
N ILE A 478 -13.33 -26.40 2.69
CA ILE A 478 -14.17 -25.99 1.55
C ILE A 478 -14.21 -24.46 1.47
N PHE A 479 -14.34 -23.78 2.60
CA PHE A 479 -14.41 -22.31 2.65
C PHE A 479 -13.05 -21.61 2.62
N THR A 480 -11.95 -22.34 2.83
CA THR A 480 -10.58 -21.82 2.75
C THR A 480 -9.86 -22.19 1.45
N TRP A 481 -10.50 -22.98 0.59
CA TRP A 481 -9.94 -23.32 -0.71
C TRP A 481 -9.94 -22.11 -1.64
N ASN A 482 -8.81 -21.90 -2.31
CA ASN A 482 -8.57 -20.79 -3.20
C ASN A 482 -7.94 -21.33 -4.49
N LEU A 483 -8.61 -21.08 -5.61
CA LEU A 483 -8.19 -21.57 -6.92
C LEU A 483 -6.86 -20.95 -7.37
N ALA A 484 -6.63 -19.68 -7.08
CA ALA A 484 -5.39 -18.97 -7.44
C ALA A 484 -4.19 -19.58 -6.71
N GLU A 485 -4.31 -19.76 -5.39
CA GLU A 485 -3.29 -20.41 -4.57
C GLU A 485 -2.98 -21.84 -5.03
N TYR A 486 -4.03 -22.63 -5.32
CA TYR A 486 -3.85 -23.99 -5.82
C TYR A 486 -3.11 -24.00 -7.16
N LYS A 487 -3.50 -23.15 -8.11
CA LYS A 487 -2.82 -23.01 -9.41
C LYS A 487 -1.36 -22.58 -9.24
N ALA A 488 -1.10 -21.59 -8.38
CA ALA A 488 0.25 -21.12 -8.09
C ALA A 488 1.13 -22.25 -7.54
N TYR A 489 0.59 -23.08 -6.62
CA TYR A 489 1.32 -24.24 -6.09
C TYR A 489 1.68 -25.25 -7.19
N GLN A 490 0.74 -25.57 -8.09
CA GLN A 490 1.02 -26.49 -9.20
C GLN A 490 2.08 -25.93 -10.17
N ILE A 491 2.02 -24.63 -10.47
CA ILE A 491 3.00 -23.95 -11.32
C ILE A 491 4.39 -23.97 -10.66
N LEU A 492 4.47 -23.61 -9.38
CA LEU A 492 5.72 -23.65 -8.61
C LEU A 492 6.31 -25.06 -8.58
N LYS A 493 5.50 -26.07 -8.27
CA LYS A 493 5.95 -27.47 -8.26
C LYS A 493 6.52 -27.91 -9.62
N ALA A 494 5.91 -27.47 -10.72
CA ALA A 494 6.32 -27.85 -12.07
C ALA A 494 7.57 -27.09 -12.56
N GLN A 495 7.67 -25.80 -12.28
CA GLN A 495 8.68 -24.92 -12.87
C GLN A 495 9.81 -24.53 -11.91
N LEU A 496 9.58 -24.61 -10.60
CA LEU A 496 10.52 -24.24 -9.54
C LEU A 496 10.57 -25.32 -8.45
N PRO A 497 11.17 -26.50 -8.71
CA PRO A 497 11.28 -27.53 -7.68
C PRO A 497 11.96 -26.99 -6.43
N PHE A 498 11.39 -27.23 -5.24
CA PHE A 498 11.90 -26.63 -4.00
C PHE A 498 13.41 -26.85 -3.73
N LYS A 499 13.98 -27.97 -4.21
CA LYS A 499 15.43 -28.23 -4.13
C LYS A 499 16.29 -27.21 -4.90
N THR A 500 15.82 -26.70 -6.03
CA THR A 500 16.57 -25.68 -6.80
C THR A 500 16.54 -24.34 -6.06
N LEU A 501 15.42 -24.00 -5.42
CA LEU A 501 15.32 -22.82 -4.56
C LEU A 501 16.34 -22.89 -3.40
N LEU A 502 16.46 -24.05 -2.74
CA LEU A 502 17.49 -24.27 -1.71
C LEU A 502 18.92 -24.19 -2.26
N ALA A 503 19.16 -24.61 -3.50
CA ALA A 503 20.47 -24.50 -4.13
C ALA A 503 20.86 -23.02 -4.37
N SER A 504 19.95 -22.22 -4.93
CA SER A 504 20.16 -20.78 -5.10
C SER A 504 20.33 -20.09 -3.73
N GLN A 505 19.62 -20.56 -2.69
CA GLN A 505 19.82 -20.10 -1.31
C GLN A 505 21.22 -20.44 -0.78
N SER A 506 21.76 -21.62 -1.07
CA SER A 506 23.16 -21.97 -0.73
C SER A 506 24.15 -21.00 -1.34
N ASN A 507 23.99 -20.69 -2.64
CA ASN A 507 24.84 -19.75 -3.36
C ASN A 507 24.75 -18.33 -2.78
N TYR A 508 23.53 -17.89 -2.43
CA TYR A 508 23.33 -16.62 -1.74
C TYR A 508 24.09 -16.56 -0.42
N LEU A 509 23.94 -17.57 0.45
CA LEU A 509 24.62 -17.61 1.75
C LEU A 509 26.14 -17.59 1.59
N TYR A 510 26.68 -18.29 0.59
CA TYR A 510 28.10 -18.28 0.27
C TYR A 510 28.61 -16.86 -0.08
N VAL A 511 27.90 -16.16 -0.98
CA VAL A 511 28.26 -14.80 -1.42
C VAL A 511 28.07 -13.78 -0.29
N TYR A 512 26.96 -13.85 0.43
CA TYR A 512 26.64 -12.93 1.51
C TYR A 512 27.64 -13.03 2.68
N ASN A 513 28.09 -14.25 3.00
CA ASN A 513 29.14 -14.45 4.01
C ASN A 513 30.47 -13.76 3.61
N LYS A 514 30.81 -13.70 2.31
CA LYS A 514 31.98 -12.92 1.85
C LYS A 514 31.81 -11.42 2.10
N ILE A 515 30.60 -10.88 1.93
CA ILE A 515 30.29 -9.46 2.23
C ILE A 515 30.44 -9.19 3.73
N LEU A 516 29.91 -10.07 4.59
CA LEU A 516 29.98 -9.87 6.05
C LEU A 516 31.42 -9.83 6.59
N LYS A 517 32.35 -10.55 5.94
CA LYS A 517 33.78 -10.56 6.28
C LYS A 517 34.54 -9.30 5.83
N GLN A 518 33.92 -8.41 5.05
CA GLN A 518 34.52 -7.14 4.64
C GLN A 518 34.42 -6.08 5.75
N ALA A 519 35.27 -5.05 5.68
CA ALA A 519 35.25 -3.94 6.63
C ALA A 519 33.92 -3.18 6.57
N GLU A 520 33.51 -2.56 7.68
CA GLU A 520 32.18 -1.93 7.81
C GLU A 520 31.84 -0.91 6.71
N LYS A 521 32.80 -0.05 6.37
CA LYS A 521 32.70 0.92 5.25
C LYS A 521 32.39 0.28 3.89
N ASP A 522 32.76 -0.99 3.71
CA ASP A 522 32.58 -1.76 2.49
C ASP A 522 31.29 -2.62 2.54
N ARG A 523 30.62 -2.67 3.70
CA ARG A 523 29.29 -3.31 3.89
C ARG A 523 28.13 -2.36 3.63
N GLU A 524 28.36 -1.05 3.73
CA GLU A 524 27.30 -0.06 3.50
C GLU A 524 26.77 -0.15 2.05
N VAL A 525 25.45 -0.13 1.95
CA VAL A 525 24.71 -0.03 0.69
C VAL A 525 23.81 1.18 0.83
N ALA A 526 23.86 2.09 -0.15
CA ALA A 526 22.86 3.14 -0.24
C ALA A 526 21.49 2.46 -0.36
N GLN A 527 20.63 2.58 0.65
CA GLN A 527 19.26 2.12 0.52
C GLN A 527 18.65 2.84 -0.67
N ASP A 528 18.35 2.06 -1.71
CA ASP A 528 17.52 2.55 -2.79
C ASP A 528 16.14 2.76 -2.13
N LEU A 529 15.80 4.02 -1.83
CA LEU A 529 14.53 4.47 -1.20
C LEU A 529 13.32 4.20 -2.11
N SER A 530 13.41 3.19 -2.96
CA SER A 530 12.55 3.01 -4.10
C SER A 530 11.23 2.32 -3.72
N PHE A 531 11.08 1.77 -2.51
CA PHE A 531 9.79 1.22 -2.10
C PHE A 531 9.55 1.37 -0.59
N ASP A 532 9.27 2.61 -0.16
CA ASP A 532 8.27 2.82 0.89
C ASP A 532 6.87 2.42 0.36
N THR A 533 6.73 1.14 0.01
CA THR A 533 5.44 0.47 0.04
C THR A 533 5.03 0.37 1.49
N ILE A 534 3.76 0.69 1.77
CA ILE A 534 3.07 0.82 3.06
C ILE A 534 3.10 -0.46 3.98
N PHE A 535 4.03 -1.39 3.75
CA PHE A 535 4.28 -2.54 4.62
C PHE A 535 5.70 -2.61 5.22
N LEU A 536 6.53 -1.57 5.04
CA LEU A 536 7.84 -1.45 5.71
C LEU A 536 7.88 -0.44 6.86
N THR A 537 6.74 -0.14 7.50
CA THR A 537 6.78 0.50 8.83
C THR A 537 6.65 -0.55 9.92
N SER A 538 7.78 -1.11 10.35
CA SER A 538 8.05 -1.48 11.76
C SER A 538 9.27 -2.39 11.94
N VAL A 539 10.42 -2.05 11.37
CA VAL A 539 11.70 -2.33 12.03
C VAL A 539 12.61 -1.16 11.69
N TYR A 540 13.50 -0.76 12.61
CA TYR A 540 14.42 0.38 12.55
C TYR A 540 13.89 1.68 13.18
N TYR A 541 13.78 1.66 14.51
CA TYR A 541 14.58 2.52 15.39
C TYR A 541 15.14 1.67 16.53
#